data_AF-A0A1V9ZN35-F1
#
_entry.id   AF-A0A1V9ZN35-F1
#
_cell.length_a   1.000
_cell.length_b   1.000
_cell.length_c   1.000
_cell.angle_alpha   90.00
_cell.angle_beta   90.00
_cell.angle_gamma   90.00
#
_symmetry.space_group_name_H-M   'P 1'
#
loop_
_entity.id
_entity.type
_entity.pdbx_description
1 polymer ?
#
loop_
_entity_poly.entity_id
_entity_poly.type
_entity_poly.pdbx_seq_one_letter_code
_entity_poly.pdbx_strand_id
1 'polypeptide(L)'
;MRIFFGFLGIFVEFVASRYMENDRCTAILVGAKASVTGAPMTTHSNDCGNCDIRLIKVPQMKHSPGELRNITLIKQEYPRYVGSARGPSYTQSSLDRGYFNWTNSPTIGAIPQVNETFAYFEGVYGIMNEHQLSMGESTCGAKIWTKPISQGGHALFDITELGRIALERTKTAREAILLMGSLAETYGYYGASWDDDDAKEEAGEALTITDTKEAWMFHILPDDTGKSAVWVAQRVPDNHITAIANQFVIHHVDLDDTDNFLGSKNMFEIAKRNGFWDGTTVFDFTVAFALEHHDPEQYGYTRRVWRVFQLANPNITLSPFTDDYSTKYPFSIESGLLKPEDLMRIQRDHYEGTLFDLTQGPSAGPYGDPDRFRVGNNAAGGQFERSIGIYRATYTFVTVPHPTNNRQAFFWFGPYAPHATAYVPVYTQISDVPKGLSHGTLRKFDPSYNFWAGAVVGNYAGRFYKFTHPFVVKAQTAVESLAIAAQTNVQQEAEALYASKGYDAMINYLTNTTTYWSNTARDALQTLFTTLVTQCHDGYIMSDFENEEMTVKVMGYPKWWLESVGYYYASSADSTIKDDFQLSGSLIFFFIVVILISSALGFIIGRRSTPQRGYAHLQ
;
A
#
# COMPACT_ATOMS: atom_id res chain seq x y z
N MET A 1 -10.91 0.45 69.77
CA MET A 1 -10.29 -0.89 69.69
C MET A 1 -10.24 -1.26 68.22
N ARG A 2 -9.07 -1.73 67.76
CA ARG A 2 -8.67 -2.11 66.39
C ARG A 2 -9.81 -2.83 65.62
N ILE A 3 -9.94 -2.73 64.29
CA ILE A 3 -9.02 -3.31 63.28
C ILE A 3 -9.23 -2.64 61.91
N PHE A 4 -8.10 -2.32 61.27
CA PHE A 4 -7.92 -1.97 59.85
C PHE A 4 -8.31 -3.14 58.92
N PHE A 5 -9.00 -2.86 57.82
CA PHE A 5 -8.80 -3.60 56.57
C PHE A 5 -8.73 -2.59 55.43
N GLY A 6 -7.52 -2.40 54.90
CA GLY A 6 -7.28 -1.63 53.70
C GLY A 6 -7.75 -2.42 52.49
N PHE A 7 -8.63 -1.81 51.70
CA PHE A 7 -8.89 -2.26 50.34
C PHE A 7 -7.84 -1.61 49.44
N LEU A 8 -6.85 -2.41 49.07
CA LEU A 8 -5.93 -2.14 47.97
C LEU A 8 -6.76 -2.22 46.68
N GLY A 9 -7.19 -1.07 46.16
CA GLY A 9 -7.81 -0.98 44.84
C GLY A 9 -6.74 -1.25 43.79
N ILE A 10 -6.66 -2.49 43.31
CA ILE A 10 -5.91 -2.81 42.09
C ILE A 10 -6.76 -2.28 40.93
N PHE A 11 -6.48 -1.05 40.51
CA PHE A 11 -6.83 -0.60 39.17
C PHE A 11 -5.96 -1.40 38.20
N VAL A 12 -6.50 -2.50 37.68
CA VAL A 12 -6.00 -3.08 36.43
C VAL A 12 -6.46 -2.12 35.35
N GLU A 13 -5.64 -1.13 35.02
CA GLU A 13 -5.71 -0.50 33.71
C GLU A 13 -5.46 -1.61 32.70
N PHE A 14 -6.54 -2.11 32.09
CA PHE A 14 -6.43 -2.76 30.80
C PHE A 14 -5.92 -1.68 29.84
N VAL A 15 -4.60 -1.60 29.71
CA VAL A 15 -3.98 -1.05 28.51
C VAL A 15 -4.40 -2.01 27.40
N ALA A 16 -5.56 -1.73 26.79
CA ALA A 16 -5.85 -2.25 25.48
C ALA A 16 -4.75 -1.68 24.60
N SER A 17 -3.69 -2.46 24.37
CA SER A 17 -2.74 -2.20 23.29
C SER A 17 -3.60 -2.03 22.05
N ARG A 18 -3.75 -0.77 21.59
CA ARG A 18 -4.35 -0.49 20.31
C ARG A 18 -3.37 -1.08 19.32
N TYR A 19 -3.62 -2.33 18.91
CA TYR A 19 -2.88 -2.92 17.82
C TYR A 19 -3.28 -2.16 16.56
N MET A 20 -2.50 -1.13 16.23
CA MET A 20 -2.52 -0.54 14.90
C MET A 20 -1.82 -1.54 13.97
N GLU A 21 -2.38 -1.72 12.79
CA GLU A 21 -1.82 -2.60 11.77
C GLU A 21 -0.79 -1.76 11.01
N ASN A 22 0.49 -2.18 10.95
CA ASN A 22 1.55 -1.34 10.38
C ASN A 22 1.15 -0.90 8.97
N ASP A 23 1.19 0.42 8.76
CA ASP A 23 0.86 1.06 7.50
C ASP A 23 2.00 0.76 6.52
N ARG A 24 1.65 0.11 5.41
CA ARG A 24 2.64 -0.42 4.48
C ARG A 24 2.28 0.06 3.10
N CYS A 25 2.75 1.23 2.66
CA CYS A 25 2.50 1.82 1.35
C CYS A 25 3.30 1.19 0.18
N THR A 26 2.90 1.45 -1.07
CA THR A 26 3.72 1.18 -2.28
C THR A 26 3.76 2.40 -3.18
N ALA A 27 4.95 2.82 -3.60
CA ALA A 27 5.15 3.92 -4.55
C ALA A 27 6.01 3.48 -5.74
N ILE A 28 5.71 4.04 -6.91
CA ILE A 28 6.32 3.69 -8.20
C ILE A 28 6.80 4.97 -8.85
N LEU A 29 7.97 4.91 -9.49
CA LEU A 29 8.63 6.05 -10.10
C LEU A 29 9.07 5.70 -11.53
N VAL A 30 8.67 6.51 -12.50
CA VAL A 30 8.91 6.30 -13.94
C VAL A 30 9.68 7.48 -14.51
N GLY A 31 10.77 7.19 -15.22
CA GLY A 31 11.56 8.20 -15.93
C GLY A 31 10.83 8.83 -17.12
N ALA A 32 11.29 10.02 -17.55
CA ALA A 32 10.61 10.83 -18.56
C ALA A 32 10.42 10.13 -19.93
N LYS A 33 11.38 9.31 -20.36
CA LYS A 33 11.37 8.57 -21.63
C LYS A 33 10.67 7.20 -21.52
N ALA A 34 10.46 6.70 -20.30
CA ALA A 34 9.60 5.56 -20.02
C ALA A 34 8.13 5.98 -19.89
N SER A 35 7.83 7.28 -19.79
CA SER A 35 6.47 7.81 -19.72
C SER A 35 5.95 8.24 -21.10
N VAL A 36 4.67 7.95 -21.40
CA VAL A 36 4.00 8.48 -22.60
C VAL A 36 3.80 10.00 -22.58
N THR A 37 3.89 10.64 -21.41
CA THR A 37 3.70 12.09 -21.27
C THR A 37 4.97 12.88 -21.64
N GLY A 38 6.12 12.20 -21.76
CA GLY A 38 7.43 12.84 -21.91
C GLY A 38 7.93 13.54 -20.65
N ALA A 39 7.24 13.38 -19.53
CA ALA A 39 7.67 13.83 -18.20
C ALA A 39 7.63 12.65 -17.22
N PRO A 40 8.49 12.65 -16.18
CA PRO A 40 8.48 11.60 -15.16
C PRO A 40 7.14 11.52 -14.43
N MET A 41 6.78 10.32 -13.96
CA MET A 41 5.55 10.08 -13.20
C MET A 41 5.87 9.40 -11.88
N THR A 42 5.13 9.75 -10.83
CA THR A 42 5.18 9.08 -9.53
C THR A 42 3.79 8.62 -9.11
N THR A 43 3.74 7.62 -8.23
CA THR A 43 2.52 7.11 -7.62
C THR A 43 2.67 6.99 -6.11
N HIS A 44 1.55 6.75 -5.43
CA HIS A 44 1.54 6.34 -4.03
C HIS A 44 0.21 5.61 -3.75
N SER A 45 0.29 4.45 -3.11
CA SER A 45 -0.83 3.84 -2.38
C SER A 45 -0.66 4.09 -0.89
N ASN A 46 -1.49 4.98 -0.33
CA ASN A 46 -1.46 5.32 1.09
C ASN A 46 -2.25 4.28 1.88
N ASP A 47 -1.57 3.24 2.33
CA ASP A 47 -2.18 2.06 2.95
C ASP A 47 -2.30 2.27 4.45
N CYS A 48 -3.41 2.89 4.87
CA CYS A 48 -3.66 3.24 6.26
C CYS A 48 -5.15 3.11 6.62
N GLY A 49 -5.44 2.25 7.60
CA GLY A 49 -6.80 1.89 7.97
C GLY A 49 -7.58 2.95 8.76
N ASN A 50 -6.89 3.92 9.36
CA ASN A 50 -7.46 4.96 10.23
C ASN A 50 -7.07 6.40 9.82
N CYS A 51 -6.37 6.57 8.69
CA CYS A 51 -5.89 7.87 8.24
C CYS A 51 -7.02 8.81 7.81
N ASP A 52 -6.70 10.10 7.81
CA ASP A 52 -7.57 11.14 7.28
C ASP A 52 -7.76 10.97 5.76
N ILE A 53 -9.00 10.67 5.34
CA ILE A 53 -9.36 10.32 3.96
C ILE A 53 -9.39 11.50 2.98
N ARG A 54 -9.25 12.74 3.46
CA ARG A 54 -9.49 13.93 2.62
C ARG A 54 -8.33 14.19 1.65
N LEU A 55 -8.62 14.73 0.49
CA LEU A 55 -7.65 15.40 -0.38
C LEU A 55 -7.81 16.92 -0.22
N ILE A 56 -6.73 17.62 0.13
CA ILE A 56 -6.78 19.05 0.40
C ILE A 56 -5.84 19.80 -0.55
N LYS A 57 -6.28 20.95 -1.05
CA LYS A 57 -5.40 21.95 -1.67
C LYS A 57 -5.03 23.00 -0.63
N VAL A 58 -3.74 23.12 -0.33
CA VAL A 58 -3.18 24.22 0.44
C VAL A 58 -2.92 25.38 -0.54
N PRO A 59 -3.47 26.58 -0.29
CA PRO A 59 -3.33 27.70 -1.21
C PRO A 59 -1.93 28.32 -1.16
N GLN A 60 -1.60 29.10 -2.18
CA GLN A 60 -0.46 30.00 -2.15
C GLN A 60 -0.66 31.02 -1.01
N MET A 61 0.37 31.27 -0.20
CA MET A 61 0.29 32.20 0.92
C MET A 61 1.40 33.24 0.86
N LYS A 62 1.11 34.42 1.41
CA LYS A 62 2.08 35.50 1.62
C LYS A 62 2.32 35.67 3.11
N HIS A 63 3.57 35.83 3.48
CA HIS A 63 4.02 35.97 4.87
C HIS A 63 4.78 37.27 5.05
N SER A 64 4.70 37.82 6.25
CA SER A 64 5.42 39.05 6.58
C SER A 64 6.92 38.75 6.77
N PRO A 65 7.83 39.68 6.41
CA PRO A 65 9.24 39.50 6.66
C PRO A 65 9.54 39.21 8.14
N GLY A 66 10.30 38.14 8.41
CA GLY A 66 10.64 37.72 9.77
C GLY A 66 9.59 36.84 10.48
N GLU A 67 8.50 36.50 9.81
CA GLU A 67 7.54 35.51 10.31
C GLU A 67 8.20 34.13 10.47
N LEU A 68 7.64 33.31 11.37
CA LEU A 68 8.09 31.94 11.60
C LEU A 68 7.04 30.95 11.08
N ARG A 69 7.50 29.87 10.45
CA ARG A 69 6.67 28.73 10.08
C ARG A 69 6.65 27.75 11.26
N ASN A 70 5.51 27.62 11.90
CA ASN A 70 5.30 26.61 12.95
C ASN A 70 5.42 25.20 12.36
N ILE A 71 6.05 24.32 13.12
CA ILE A 71 6.15 22.89 12.84
C ILE A 71 5.22 22.17 13.82
N THR A 72 4.36 21.30 13.31
CA THR A 72 3.44 20.51 14.13
C THR A 72 3.91 19.07 14.22
N LEU A 73 3.60 18.42 15.34
CA LEU A 73 3.81 16.98 15.47
C LEU A 73 3.01 16.25 14.37
N ILE A 74 3.61 15.21 13.77
CA ILE A 74 2.93 14.36 12.81
C ILE A 74 1.63 13.80 13.41
N LYS A 75 0.59 13.78 12.58
CA LYS A 75 -0.66 13.10 12.84
C LYS A 75 -1.26 12.70 11.50
N GLN A 76 -1.50 11.41 11.31
CA GLN A 76 -2.07 10.91 10.06
C GLN A 76 -3.60 10.72 10.16
N GLU A 77 -4.12 10.45 11.37
CA GLU A 77 -5.55 10.28 11.66
C GLU A 77 -6.37 11.56 11.49
N TYR A 78 -7.67 11.40 11.19
CA TYR A 78 -8.59 12.52 11.08
C TYR A 78 -8.80 13.28 12.42
N PRO A 79 -8.75 14.63 12.41
CA PRO A 79 -8.17 15.48 11.37
C PRO A 79 -6.64 15.49 11.50
N ARG A 80 -5.91 15.35 10.38
CA ARG A 80 -4.43 15.34 10.39
C ARG A 80 -3.82 16.68 10.82
N TYR A 81 -4.55 17.77 10.62
CA TYR A 81 -4.17 19.11 11.06
C TYR A 81 -5.41 19.93 11.42
N VAL A 82 -5.27 20.84 12.38
CA VAL A 82 -6.29 21.82 12.74
C VAL A 82 -5.63 23.19 12.91
N GLY A 83 -6.02 24.15 12.09
CA GLY A 83 -5.49 25.51 12.12
C GLY A 83 -5.68 26.25 10.80
N SER A 84 -5.32 27.53 10.78
CA SER A 84 -5.45 28.39 9.60
C SER A 84 -4.20 28.42 8.72
N ALA A 85 -3.06 27.91 9.18
CA ALA A 85 -1.78 28.01 8.46
C ALA A 85 -1.71 27.16 7.19
N ARG A 86 -2.72 26.31 6.92
CA ARG A 86 -2.81 25.46 5.73
C ARG A 86 -4.08 25.70 4.91
N GLY A 87 -4.70 26.86 5.10
CA GLY A 87 -5.93 27.23 4.42
C GLY A 87 -7.22 26.79 5.11
N PRO A 88 -8.38 27.10 4.51
CA PRO A 88 -9.69 27.02 5.16
C PRO A 88 -10.15 25.59 5.48
N SER A 89 -9.70 24.59 4.72
CA SER A 89 -10.14 23.19 4.84
C SER A 89 -9.67 22.50 6.13
N TYR A 90 -8.72 23.13 6.85
CA TYR A 90 -8.24 22.68 8.17
C TYR A 90 -8.73 23.52 9.34
N THR A 91 -9.52 24.56 9.09
CA THR A 91 -10.10 25.33 10.19
C THR A 91 -11.14 24.50 10.93
N GLN A 92 -11.33 24.77 12.22
CA GLN A 92 -12.28 24.05 13.07
C GLN A 92 -13.72 24.08 12.51
N SER A 93 -14.09 25.16 11.81
CA SER A 93 -15.40 25.28 11.15
C SER A 93 -15.62 24.29 10.01
N SER A 94 -14.55 23.79 9.39
CA SER A 94 -14.59 22.86 8.25
C SER A 94 -14.60 21.39 8.68
N LEU A 95 -14.43 21.12 9.97
CA LEU A 95 -14.36 19.77 10.53
C LEU A 95 -15.73 19.24 10.96
N ASP A 96 -15.87 17.91 10.90
CA ASP A 96 -17.04 17.19 11.35
C ASP A 96 -17.23 17.37 12.87
N ARG A 97 -18.45 17.76 13.26
CA ARG A 97 -18.85 18.00 14.65
C ARG A 97 -19.60 16.82 15.24
N GLY A 98 -19.68 16.75 16.56
CA GLY A 98 -20.48 15.75 17.28
C GLY A 98 -19.73 14.47 17.69
N TYR A 99 -18.43 14.35 17.35
CA TYR A 99 -17.60 13.21 17.76
C TYR A 99 -16.54 13.60 18.80
N PHE A 100 -15.80 14.67 18.53
CA PHE A 100 -14.70 15.14 19.37
C PHE A 100 -14.61 16.67 19.27
N ASN A 101 -14.11 17.32 20.33
CA ASN A 101 -13.85 18.76 20.30
C ASN A 101 -12.44 19.02 19.76
N TRP A 102 -12.32 19.15 18.44
CA TRP A 102 -11.04 19.37 17.76
C TRP A 102 -10.42 20.70 18.17
N THR A 103 -9.20 20.68 18.71
CA THR A 103 -8.41 21.87 19.01
C THR A 103 -7.30 22.04 17.98
N ASN A 104 -6.69 23.24 17.94
CA ASN A 104 -5.53 23.49 17.08
C ASN A 104 -4.44 22.45 17.31
N SER A 105 -3.78 22.03 16.22
CA SER A 105 -2.67 21.09 16.28
C SER A 105 -1.51 21.67 17.10
N PRO A 106 -0.89 20.86 17.98
CA PRO A 106 0.22 21.31 18.82
C PRO A 106 1.43 21.66 17.94
N THR A 107 2.01 22.83 18.20
CA THR A 107 3.28 23.26 17.60
C THR A 107 4.43 22.73 18.46
N ILE A 108 5.44 22.13 17.83
CA ILE A 108 6.60 21.52 18.48
C ILE A 108 7.89 22.30 18.24
N GLY A 109 7.88 23.23 17.29
CA GLY A 109 8.97 24.16 17.03
C GLY A 109 8.62 25.08 15.85
N ALA A 110 9.60 25.82 15.35
CA ALA A 110 9.41 26.71 14.21
C ALA A 110 10.71 26.95 13.45
N ILE A 111 10.60 27.30 12.17
CA ILE A 111 11.72 27.72 11.31
C ILE A 111 11.43 29.10 10.69
N PRO A 112 12.45 29.82 10.18
CA PRO A 112 12.20 31.02 9.39
C PRO A 112 11.22 30.77 8.25
N GLN A 113 10.24 31.67 8.10
CA GLN A 113 9.28 31.61 7.01
C GLN A 113 9.80 32.35 5.77
N VAL A 114 9.40 31.88 4.59
CA VAL A 114 9.63 32.57 3.32
C VAL A 114 8.47 33.53 3.03
N ASN A 115 8.73 34.62 2.32
CA ASN A 115 7.72 35.65 2.07
C ASN A 115 6.53 35.14 1.23
N GLU A 116 6.73 34.14 0.38
CA GLU A 116 5.67 33.52 -0.43
C GLU A 116 5.87 32.00 -0.48
N THR A 117 4.80 31.24 -0.32
CA THR A 117 4.77 29.79 -0.47
C THR A 117 3.87 29.38 -1.63
N PHE A 118 4.21 28.30 -2.32
CA PHE A 118 3.43 27.76 -3.43
C PHE A 118 2.16 27.04 -2.99
N ALA A 119 1.17 26.99 -3.87
CA ALA A 119 0.01 26.12 -3.68
C ALA A 119 0.38 24.65 -3.94
N TYR A 120 -0.17 23.72 -3.17
CA TYR A 120 0.05 22.29 -3.34
C TYR A 120 -1.13 21.43 -2.88
N PHE A 121 -1.16 20.18 -3.33
CA PHE A 121 -2.12 19.17 -2.90
C PHE A 121 -1.48 18.24 -1.89
N GLU A 122 -2.27 17.82 -0.90
CA GLU A 122 -1.87 16.81 0.07
C GLU A 122 -3.02 15.86 0.41
N GLY A 123 -2.66 14.61 0.63
CA GLY A 123 -3.43 13.68 1.45
C GLY A 123 -2.81 13.66 2.85
N VAL A 124 -2.44 12.47 3.35
CA VAL A 124 -1.57 12.37 4.54
C VAL A 124 -0.20 12.98 4.24
N TYR A 125 0.31 12.72 3.03
CA TYR A 125 1.57 13.23 2.49
C TYR A 125 1.32 14.27 1.39
N GLY A 126 2.31 15.09 1.12
CA GLY A 126 2.31 16.01 -0.03
C GLY A 126 2.28 15.24 -1.35
N ILE A 127 1.53 15.74 -2.34
CA ILE A 127 1.30 15.05 -3.61
C ILE A 127 1.95 15.82 -4.78
N MET A 128 1.54 17.07 -5.01
CA MET A 128 2.02 17.86 -6.15
C MET A 128 1.81 19.36 -5.89
N ASN A 129 2.77 20.22 -6.27
CA ASN A 129 2.60 21.67 -6.23
C ASN A 129 2.26 22.29 -7.60
N GLU A 130 1.95 23.58 -7.62
CA GLU A 130 1.61 24.33 -8.85
C GLU A 130 2.73 24.40 -9.91
N HIS A 131 3.94 23.99 -9.54
CA HIS A 131 5.11 23.86 -10.41
C HIS A 131 5.35 22.42 -10.88
N GLN A 132 4.43 21.49 -10.58
CA GLN A 132 4.47 20.08 -10.99
C GLN A 132 5.55 19.24 -10.27
N LEU A 133 6.22 19.81 -9.27
CA LEU A 133 6.99 19.02 -8.33
C LEU A 133 6.03 18.10 -7.59
N SER A 134 6.29 16.81 -7.65
CA SER A 134 5.40 15.77 -7.14
C SER A 134 6.14 14.77 -6.29
N MET A 135 5.43 14.18 -5.33
CA MET A 135 5.98 13.24 -4.36
C MET A 135 5.01 12.08 -4.14
N GLY A 136 5.52 10.85 -4.14
CA GLY A 136 4.90 9.69 -3.50
C GLY A 136 5.74 9.27 -2.29
N GLU A 137 5.20 8.37 -1.46
CA GLU A 137 5.84 7.96 -0.20
C GLU A 137 5.74 6.45 0.03
N SER A 138 6.70 5.93 0.81
CA SER A 138 6.62 4.63 1.47
C SER A 138 7.40 4.63 2.79
N THR A 139 6.70 4.43 3.90
CA THR A 139 7.28 4.23 5.24
C THR A 139 8.19 3.02 5.28
N CYS A 140 9.43 3.16 5.74
CA CYS A 140 10.45 2.11 5.69
C CYS A 140 11.02 1.83 7.08
N GLY A 141 11.29 0.56 7.36
CA GLY A 141 12.02 0.19 8.56
C GLY A 141 13.48 0.69 8.51
N ALA A 142 13.99 1.21 9.63
CA ALA A 142 15.39 1.60 9.78
C ALA A 142 16.00 1.16 11.12
N LYS A 143 17.33 0.97 11.13
CA LYS A 143 18.06 0.48 12.32
C LYS A 143 18.14 1.51 13.45
N ILE A 144 18.08 2.80 13.11
CA ILE A 144 18.16 3.93 14.04
C ILE A 144 16.81 4.64 14.06
N TRP A 145 16.30 4.92 15.25
CA TRP A 145 15.08 5.70 15.48
C TRP A 145 15.34 6.76 16.56
N THR A 146 14.52 7.81 16.60
CA THR A 146 14.58 8.84 17.63
C THR A 146 13.19 9.39 17.92
N LYS A 147 13.05 10.13 19.02
CA LYS A 147 11.82 10.81 19.39
C LYS A 147 11.78 12.25 18.88
N PRO A 148 10.57 12.78 18.60
CA PRO A 148 10.40 14.20 18.37
C PRO A 148 10.70 15.02 19.64
N ILE A 149 11.07 16.29 19.45
CA ILE A 149 11.43 17.22 20.54
C ILE A 149 10.33 17.39 21.60
N SER A 150 9.07 17.34 21.17
CA SER A 150 7.90 17.42 22.07
C SER A 150 7.65 16.15 22.87
N GLN A 151 8.36 15.06 22.58
CA GLN A 151 8.23 13.75 23.24
C GLN A 151 9.54 13.34 23.95
N GLY A 152 10.39 14.32 24.27
CA GLY A 152 11.62 14.12 25.02
C GLY A 152 12.85 13.78 24.16
N GLY A 153 12.73 13.80 22.84
CA GLY A 153 13.87 13.69 21.92
C GLY A 153 14.43 15.05 21.50
N HIS A 154 15.06 15.10 20.33
CA HIS A 154 15.70 16.31 19.80
C HIS A 154 15.28 16.67 18.36
N ALA A 155 14.64 15.74 17.65
CA ALA A 155 14.27 15.94 16.25
C ALA A 155 13.02 16.82 16.10
N LEU A 156 13.04 17.71 15.11
CA LEU A 156 11.93 18.60 14.82
C LEU A 156 11.04 18.10 13.68
N PHE A 157 11.59 17.33 12.74
CA PHE A 157 10.91 17.02 11.48
C PHE A 157 10.62 15.53 11.28
N ASP A 158 9.42 15.24 10.83
CA ASP A 158 9.07 14.00 10.14
C ASP A 158 9.00 14.24 8.62
N ILE A 159 8.80 13.18 7.85
CA ILE A 159 8.77 13.28 6.38
C ILE A 159 7.59 14.09 5.86
N THR A 160 6.44 14.10 6.56
CA THR A 160 5.24 14.81 6.09
C THR A 160 5.48 16.32 6.14
N GLU A 161 6.09 16.84 7.22
CA GLU A 161 6.45 18.25 7.30
C GLU A 161 7.58 18.64 6.34
N LEU A 162 8.59 17.79 6.15
CA LEU A 162 9.66 18.04 5.18
C LEU A 162 9.11 18.12 3.75
N GLY A 163 8.27 17.16 3.34
CA GLY A 163 7.63 17.14 2.02
C GLY A 163 6.73 18.36 1.80
N ARG A 164 5.94 18.76 2.81
CA ARG A 164 5.13 19.98 2.75
C ARG A 164 5.98 21.22 2.54
N ILE A 165 7.05 21.40 3.32
CA ILE A 165 7.97 22.55 3.19
C ILE A 165 8.65 22.55 1.81
N ALA A 166 9.03 21.38 1.29
CA ALA A 166 9.59 21.28 -0.05
C ALA A 166 8.60 21.71 -1.13
N LEU A 167 7.36 21.23 -1.07
CA LEU A 167 6.30 21.64 -2.01
C LEU A 167 5.95 23.12 -1.89
N GLU A 168 6.01 23.69 -0.68
CA GLU A 168 5.80 25.13 -0.42
C GLU A 168 6.90 26.02 -1.02
N ARG A 169 8.14 25.53 -1.16
CA ARG A 169 9.33 26.39 -1.36
C ARG A 169 10.17 26.07 -2.59
N THR A 170 9.94 24.95 -3.27
CA THR A 170 10.80 24.48 -4.37
C THR A 170 10.03 24.11 -5.62
N LYS A 171 10.71 24.06 -6.77
CA LYS A 171 10.09 23.79 -8.08
C LYS A 171 10.62 22.53 -8.75
N THR A 172 11.80 22.07 -8.34
CA THR A 172 12.48 20.92 -8.93
C THR A 172 12.71 19.82 -7.90
N ALA A 173 12.83 18.58 -8.36
CA ALA A 173 13.07 17.41 -7.52
C ALA A 173 14.39 17.57 -6.73
N ARG A 174 15.43 18.09 -7.41
CA ARG A 174 16.75 18.31 -6.80
C ARG A 174 16.72 19.36 -5.69
N GLU A 175 16.05 20.49 -5.92
CA GLU A 175 15.88 21.53 -4.89
C GLU A 175 15.10 20.99 -3.68
N ALA A 176 14.05 20.20 -3.92
CA ALA A 176 13.24 19.59 -2.87
C ALA A 176 14.09 18.66 -1.99
N ILE A 177 14.87 17.77 -2.59
CA ILE A 177 15.75 16.82 -1.88
C ILE A 177 16.76 17.57 -1.01
N LEU A 178 17.46 18.55 -1.58
CA LEU A 178 18.46 19.33 -0.86
C LEU A 178 17.84 20.14 0.29
N LEU A 179 16.65 20.71 0.09
CA LEU A 179 15.95 21.42 1.15
C LEU A 179 15.52 20.48 2.28
N MET A 180 14.90 19.34 1.96
CA MET A 180 14.49 18.36 2.98
C MET A 180 15.71 17.82 3.74
N GLY A 181 16.75 17.41 3.03
CA GLY A 181 18.00 16.92 3.62
C GLY A 181 18.64 17.93 4.56
N SER A 182 18.80 19.19 4.12
CA SER A 182 19.42 20.24 4.94
C SER A 182 18.60 20.60 6.19
N LEU A 183 17.27 20.63 6.10
CA LEU A 183 16.40 20.84 7.25
C LEU A 183 16.51 19.68 8.25
N ALA A 184 16.50 18.45 7.77
CA ALA A 184 16.64 17.26 8.59
C ALA A 184 18.02 17.17 9.26
N GLU A 185 19.09 17.51 8.55
CA GLU A 185 20.44 17.56 9.11
C GLU A 185 20.58 18.64 10.19
N THR A 186 19.90 19.78 10.02
CA THR A 186 20.00 20.95 10.90
C THR A 186 19.13 20.82 12.16
N TYR A 187 17.91 20.29 12.02
CA TYR A 187 16.89 20.31 13.07
C TYR A 187 16.50 18.91 13.55
N GLY A 188 17.12 17.86 13.01
CA GLY A 188 16.86 16.46 13.35
C GLY A 188 15.60 15.90 12.69
N TYR A 189 15.62 14.59 12.48
CA TYR A 189 14.54 13.84 11.86
C TYR A 189 14.02 12.73 12.77
N TYR A 190 12.70 12.49 12.79
CA TYR A 190 12.04 11.39 13.49
C TYR A 190 11.06 10.66 12.56
N GLY A 191 10.82 9.38 12.85
CA GLY A 191 9.91 8.52 12.09
C GLY A 191 8.42 8.73 12.41
N ALA A 192 7.53 7.98 11.75
CA ALA A 192 6.09 8.09 11.97
C ALA A 192 5.63 7.52 13.32
N SER A 193 6.36 6.53 13.84
CA SER A 193 6.26 6.02 15.22
C SER A 193 7.58 6.21 15.99
N TRP A 194 7.50 6.38 17.30
CA TRP A 194 8.64 6.65 18.18
C TRP A 194 8.49 6.11 19.61
N ASP A 195 7.46 5.32 19.90
CA ASP A 195 7.13 4.88 21.27
C ASP A 195 6.64 3.42 21.31
N ASP A 196 7.51 2.41 21.17
CA ASP A 196 7.21 0.95 21.34
C ASP A 196 8.19 0.08 20.53
N ASP A 197 7.80 -1.19 20.32
CA ASP A 197 8.47 -2.18 19.46
C ASP A 197 8.38 -1.81 17.95
N ASP A 198 7.44 -0.95 17.52
CA ASP A 198 7.24 -0.54 16.12
C ASP A 198 8.09 0.68 15.73
N ALA A 199 8.75 1.35 16.68
CA ALA A 199 9.54 2.55 16.41
C ALA A 199 10.62 2.37 15.32
N LYS A 200 11.17 1.17 15.15
CA LYS A 200 12.13 0.85 14.08
C LYS A 200 11.47 0.59 12.73
N GLU A 201 10.27 -0.01 12.74
CA GLU A 201 9.49 -0.32 11.54
C GLU A 201 9.07 0.96 10.79
N GLU A 202 8.94 2.07 11.51
CA GLU A 202 8.52 3.36 10.97
C GLU A 202 9.58 4.46 11.14
N ALA A 203 10.82 4.08 11.44
CA ALA A 203 11.91 5.02 11.69
C ALA A 203 12.41 5.71 10.42
N GLY A 204 12.31 5.07 9.28
CA GLY A 204 12.81 5.54 8.00
C GLY A 204 11.68 5.85 7.03
N GLU A 205 11.98 6.66 6.03
CA GLU A 205 11.02 7.06 5.01
C GLU A 205 11.67 7.09 3.64
N ALA A 206 10.86 6.75 2.63
CA ALA A 206 11.25 6.81 1.24
C ALA A 206 10.28 7.66 0.42
N LEU A 207 10.78 8.62 -0.35
CA LEU A 207 9.98 9.43 -1.26
C LEU A 207 10.36 9.19 -2.72
N THR A 208 9.34 9.02 -3.56
CA THR A 208 9.48 9.08 -5.02
C THR A 208 9.19 10.51 -5.48
N ILE A 209 10.20 11.22 -5.96
CA ILE A 209 10.12 12.66 -6.23
C ILE A 209 10.32 12.91 -7.71
N THR A 210 9.38 13.64 -8.34
CA THR A 210 9.46 14.00 -9.76
C THR A 210 9.25 15.48 -9.97
N ASP A 211 9.93 16.05 -10.96
CA ASP A 211 9.51 17.30 -11.60
C ASP A 211 9.22 17.06 -13.10
N THR A 212 9.26 18.09 -13.94
CA THR A 212 9.00 17.92 -15.38
C THR A 212 10.13 17.22 -16.15
N LYS A 213 11.27 16.94 -15.52
CA LYS A 213 12.49 16.44 -16.15
C LYS A 213 13.08 15.23 -15.44
N GLU A 214 13.17 15.26 -14.11
CA GLU A 214 13.90 14.27 -13.33
C GLU A 214 12.98 13.45 -12.41
N ALA A 215 13.35 12.19 -12.20
CA ALA A 215 12.77 11.26 -11.24
C ALA A 215 13.85 10.83 -10.25
N TRP A 216 13.57 10.94 -8.95
CA TRP A 216 14.50 10.62 -7.87
C TRP A 216 13.82 9.77 -6.79
N MET A 217 14.52 8.75 -6.30
CA MET A 217 14.19 8.05 -5.07
C MET A 217 14.98 8.69 -3.93
N PHE A 218 14.36 9.04 -2.81
CA PHE A 218 14.99 9.66 -1.64
C PHE A 218 14.71 8.83 -0.39
N HIS A 219 15.75 8.36 0.31
CA HIS A 219 15.65 7.68 1.60
C HIS A 219 16.18 8.56 2.72
N ILE A 220 15.51 8.51 3.86
CA ILE A 220 15.92 9.24 5.07
C ILE A 220 15.63 8.42 6.32
N LEU A 221 16.49 8.58 7.33
CA LEU A 221 16.32 8.06 8.69
C LEU A 221 16.99 9.01 9.69
N PRO A 222 16.73 8.87 11.00
CA PRO A 222 17.44 9.63 12.03
C PRO A 222 18.93 9.27 12.05
N ASP A 223 19.75 10.22 12.49
CA ASP A 223 21.11 9.89 12.91
C ASP A 223 21.12 9.27 14.32
N ASP A 224 22.25 8.67 14.69
CA ASP A 224 22.47 8.02 15.99
C ASP A 224 22.59 9.01 17.17
N THR A 225 22.58 10.32 16.91
CA THR A 225 22.51 11.36 17.95
C THR A 225 21.08 11.83 18.23
N GLY A 226 20.15 11.53 17.33
CA GLY A 226 18.77 12.01 17.35
C GLY A 226 18.61 13.51 17.04
N LYS A 227 19.69 14.19 16.65
CA LYS A 227 19.73 15.65 16.39
C LYS A 227 19.91 15.99 14.92
N SER A 228 20.21 15.00 14.08
CA SER A 228 20.42 15.15 12.66
C SER A 228 19.67 14.03 11.91
N ALA A 229 20.03 13.82 10.65
CA ALA A 229 19.50 12.76 9.81
C ALA A 229 20.60 12.13 8.96
N VAL A 230 20.32 10.92 8.48
CA VAL A 230 21.08 10.25 7.43
C VAL A 230 20.16 10.11 6.22
N TRP A 231 20.60 10.52 5.04
CA TRP A 231 19.77 10.46 3.85
C TRP A 231 20.58 10.24 2.57
N VAL A 232 19.96 9.63 1.57
CA VAL A 232 20.51 9.45 0.22
C VAL A 232 19.39 9.59 -0.81
N ALA A 233 19.69 10.10 -2.00
CA ALA A 233 18.81 10.06 -3.14
C ALA A 233 19.54 9.53 -4.37
N GLN A 234 18.83 8.75 -5.18
CA GLN A 234 19.33 8.22 -6.45
C GLN A 234 18.39 8.58 -7.59
N ARG A 235 18.94 9.11 -8.68
CA ARG A 235 18.20 9.45 -9.89
C ARG A 235 17.81 8.18 -10.64
N VAL A 236 16.58 8.13 -11.12
CA VAL A 236 16.10 7.08 -12.03
C VAL A 236 16.47 7.47 -13.46
N PRO A 237 17.11 6.58 -14.25
CA PRO A 237 17.34 6.83 -15.66
C PRO A 237 16.05 7.14 -16.43
N ASP A 238 16.13 8.00 -17.44
CA ASP A 238 14.93 8.49 -18.14
C ASP A 238 14.07 7.37 -18.75
N ASN A 239 14.66 6.25 -19.19
CA ASN A 239 13.98 5.10 -19.80
C ASN A 239 13.67 3.97 -18.79
N HIS A 240 13.79 4.24 -17.49
CA HIS A 240 13.61 3.24 -16.45
C HIS A 240 12.35 3.46 -15.61
N ILE A 241 11.98 2.41 -14.88
CA ILE A 241 11.02 2.39 -13.78
C ILE A 241 11.68 1.81 -12.53
N THR A 242 11.30 2.32 -11.36
CA THR A 242 11.61 1.72 -10.04
C THR A 242 10.37 1.71 -9.15
N ALA A 243 10.44 1.01 -8.02
CA ALA A 243 9.41 0.98 -7.00
C ALA A 243 10.02 0.86 -5.60
N ILE A 244 9.26 1.30 -4.61
CA ILE A 244 9.56 1.19 -3.19
C ILE A 244 8.36 0.60 -2.46
N ALA A 245 8.64 -0.31 -1.53
CA ALA A 245 7.65 -1.14 -0.85
C ALA A 245 8.05 -1.40 0.60
N ASN A 246 8.13 -0.33 1.40
CA ASN A 246 8.46 -0.31 2.84
C ASN A 246 9.83 -0.86 3.25
N GLN A 247 10.76 -0.99 2.30
CA GLN A 247 12.15 -1.29 2.57
C GLN A 247 13.01 -0.51 1.58
N PHE A 248 14.10 0.12 2.05
CA PHE A 248 15.01 0.87 1.21
C PHE A 248 15.57 0.03 0.04
N VAL A 249 15.72 0.64 -1.13
CA VAL A 249 16.20 0.00 -2.38
C VAL A 249 17.46 0.65 -2.99
N ILE A 250 18.08 1.63 -2.32
CA ILE A 250 19.29 2.32 -2.80
C ILE A 250 20.46 1.60 -2.16
N HIS A 251 21.19 0.84 -2.98
CA HIS A 251 22.32 0.04 -2.54
C HIS A 251 23.62 0.83 -2.65
N HIS A 252 24.41 0.60 -3.70
CA HIS A 252 25.71 1.23 -3.89
C HIS A 252 25.59 2.76 -4.10
N VAL A 253 26.24 3.54 -3.23
CA VAL A 253 26.21 5.01 -3.25
C VAL A 253 27.54 5.57 -3.72
N ASP A 254 27.48 6.50 -4.68
CA ASP A 254 28.61 7.32 -5.12
C ASP A 254 28.25 8.81 -5.06
N LEU A 255 28.64 9.49 -3.97
CA LEU A 255 28.34 10.92 -3.79
C LEU A 255 29.21 11.86 -4.67
N ASP A 256 30.24 11.33 -5.34
CA ASP A 256 31.02 12.10 -6.30
C ASP A 256 30.29 12.19 -7.66
N ASP A 257 29.45 11.19 -7.98
CA ASP A 257 28.48 11.26 -9.08
C ASP A 257 27.27 12.12 -8.69
N THR A 258 27.51 13.43 -8.62
CA THR A 258 26.46 14.37 -8.22
C THR A 258 25.31 14.44 -9.21
N ASP A 259 25.42 13.88 -10.42
CA ASP A 259 24.34 13.84 -11.42
C ASP A 259 23.29 12.78 -11.08
N ASN A 260 23.73 11.65 -10.50
CA ASN A 260 22.86 10.52 -10.15
C ASN A 260 22.65 10.33 -8.65
N PHE A 261 23.47 10.94 -7.80
CA PHE A 261 23.36 10.83 -6.35
C PHE A 261 23.37 12.18 -5.64
N LEU A 262 22.61 12.22 -4.55
CA LEU A 262 22.66 13.24 -3.51
C LEU A 262 22.64 12.52 -2.16
N GLY A 263 23.23 13.10 -1.10
CA GLY A 263 23.18 12.45 0.20
C GLY A 263 23.90 13.21 1.30
N SER A 264 23.63 12.81 2.54
CA SER A 264 24.30 13.34 3.71
C SER A 264 25.73 12.79 3.83
N LYS A 265 26.70 13.67 4.00
CA LYS A 265 28.12 13.26 4.08
C LYS A 265 28.44 12.45 5.35
N ASN A 266 27.60 12.59 6.38
CA ASN A 266 27.74 11.89 7.65
C ASN A 266 27.43 10.38 7.57
N MET A 267 26.81 9.89 6.47
CA MET A 267 26.32 8.50 6.37
C MET A 267 27.43 7.46 6.56
N PHE A 268 28.61 7.70 5.97
CA PHE A 268 29.74 6.77 6.04
C PHE A 268 30.32 6.67 7.46
N GLU A 269 30.46 7.81 8.13
CA GLU A 269 30.98 7.86 9.51
C GLU A 269 30.00 7.19 10.48
N ILE A 270 28.70 7.50 10.36
CA ILE A 270 27.64 6.94 11.20
C ILE A 270 27.55 5.43 11.00
N ALA A 271 27.54 4.95 9.76
CA ALA A 271 27.52 3.52 9.48
C ALA A 271 28.75 2.82 10.09
N LYS A 272 29.94 3.39 9.93
CA LYS A 272 31.18 2.81 10.46
C LYS A 272 31.21 2.75 11.98
N ARG A 273 30.86 3.84 12.67
CA ARG A 273 30.93 3.90 14.14
C ARG A 273 29.87 3.05 14.83
N ASN A 274 28.72 2.82 14.18
CA ASN A 274 27.69 1.89 14.66
C ASN A 274 27.95 0.43 14.26
N GLY A 275 29.02 0.14 13.53
CA GLY A 275 29.36 -1.21 13.08
C GLY A 275 28.44 -1.73 11.96
N PHE A 276 27.71 -0.84 11.28
CA PHE A 276 26.87 -1.20 10.13
C PHE A 276 27.66 -1.34 8.83
N TRP A 277 28.88 -0.80 8.80
CA TRP A 277 29.82 -0.92 7.68
C TRP A 277 31.25 -1.00 8.21
N ASP A 278 32.09 -1.82 7.58
CA ASP A 278 33.49 -2.02 8.03
C ASP A 278 34.45 -0.89 7.61
N GLY A 279 34.03 -0.01 6.71
CA GLY A 279 34.85 1.08 6.19
C GLY A 279 35.78 0.71 5.04
N THR A 280 35.67 -0.52 4.53
CA THR A 280 36.57 -1.11 3.52
C THR A 280 35.83 -1.75 2.35
N THR A 281 34.65 -2.32 2.60
CA THR A 281 33.75 -2.86 1.57
C THR A 281 33.05 -1.73 0.81
N VAL A 282 32.52 -2.02 -0.38
CA VAL A 282 31.67 -1.05 -1.11
C VAL A 282 30.48 -0.68 -0.22
N PHE A 283 30.22 0.61 -0.08
CA PHE A 283 29.15 1.09 0.79
C PHE A 283 27.78 0.82 0.16
N ASP A 284 26.93 0.11 0.89
CA ASP A 284 25.54 -0.19 0.53
C ASP A 284 24.62 0.44 1.57
N PHE A 285 23.83 1.44 1.15
CA PHE A 285 23.01 2.22 2.08
C PHE A 285 21.87 1.39 2.69
N THR A 286 21.16 0.61 1.87
CA THR A 286 20.10 -0.30 2.36
C THR A 286 20.65 -1.28 3.38
N VAL A 287 21.75 -1.99 3.09
CA VAL A 287 22.34 -2.96 4.02
C VAL A 287 22.83 -2.27 5.30
N ALA A 288 23.40 -1.06 5.18
CA ALA A 288 23.87 -0.33 6.34
C ALA A 288 22.71 0.10 7.26
N PHE A 289 21.61 0.63 6.72
CA PHE A 289 20.63 1.40 7.50
C PHE A 289 19.20 0.86 7.54
N ALA A 290 18.77 0.06 6.57
CA ALA A 290 17.42 -0.50 6.56
C ALA A 290 17.24 -1.52 7.70
N LEU A 291 16.02 -1.61 8.24
CA LEU A 291 15.68 -2.68 9.16
C LEU A 291 15.74 -4.03 8.43
N GLU A 292 16.29 -5.02 9.13
CA GLU A 292 16.35 -6.39 8.63
C GLU A 292 15.00 -7.08 8.89
N HIS A 293 14.42 -7.65 7.84
CA HIS A 293 13.27 -8.54 7.95
C HIS A 293 13.71 -9.91 7.45
N HIS A 294 13.45 -10.95 8.23
CA HIS A 294 13.88 -12.30 7.91
C HIS A 294 12.79 -13.13 7.23
N ASP A 295 13.20 -14.17 6.51
CA ASP A 295 12.29 -15.16 5.90
C ASP A 295 11.23 -15.68 6.89
N PRO A 296 9.92 -15.57 6.57
CA PRO A 296 9.32 -15.12 5.30
C PRO A 296 8.94 -13.64 5.19
N GLU A 297 9.10 -12.84 6.25
CA GLU A 297 8.62 -11.45 6.34
C GLU A 297 9.13 -10.52 5.24
N GLN A 298 10.39 -10.66 4.86
CA GLN A 298 11.01 -9.89 3.77
C GLN A 298 10.21 -9.95 2.46
N TYR A 299 9.50 -11.05 2.19
CA TYR A 299 8.73 -11.19 0.96
C TYR A 299 7.53 -10.25 0.88
N GLY A 300 6.99 -9.79 2.02
CA GLY A 300 5.96 -8.74 2.04
C GLY A 300 6.44 -7.40 1.49
N TYR A 301 7.75 -7.20 1.33
CA TYR A 301 8.38 -6.00 0.78
C TYR A 301 8.95 -6.28 -0.62
N THR A 302 9.85 -7.26 -0.71
CA THR A 302 10.63 -7.52 -1.93
C THR A 302 9.78 -8.02 -3.09
N ARG A 303 8.74 -8.84 -2.86
CA ARG A 303 7.90 -9.35 -3.96
C ARG A 303 7.07 -8.27 -4.63
N ARG A 304 6.70 -7.20 -3.91
CA ARG A 304 6.00 -6.06 -4.54
C ARG A 304 6.88 -5.35 -5.54
N VAL A 305 8.15 -5.08 -5.18
CA VAL A 305 9.13 -4.49 -6.10
C VAL A 305 9.32 -5.40 -7.32
N TRP A 306 9.52 -6.70 -7.08
CA TRP A 306 9.60 -7.70 -8.16
C TRP A 306 8.38 -7.66 -9.09
N ARG A 307 7.17 -7.59 -8.51
CA ARG A 307 5.92 -7.60 -9.28
C ARG A 307 5.75 -6.33 -10.10
N VAL A 308 6.11 -5.15 -9.57
CA VAL A 308 6.14 -3.92 -10.36
C VAL A 308 7.08 -4.07 -11.55
N PHE A 309 8.29 -4.61 -11.34
CA PHE A 309 9.27 -4.82 -12.41
C PHE A 309 8.75 -5.79 -13.47
N GLN A 310 8.14 -6.89 -13.06
CA GLN A 310 7.56 -7.88 -13.97
C GLN A 310 6.37 -7.31 -14.77
N LEU A 311 5.49 -6.53 -14.14
CA LEU A 311 4.35 -5.90 -14.82
C LEU A 311 4.77 -4.82 -15.82
N ALA A 312 5.85 -4.10 -15.52
CA ALA A 312 6.39 -3.05 -16.40
C ALA A 312 7.25 -3.61 -17.54
N ASN A 313 7.92 -4.75 -17.31
CA ASN A 313 8.68 -5.47 -18.32
C ASN A 313 8.45 -6.99 -18.20
N PRO A 314 7.43 -7.54 -18.89
CA PRO A 314 7.09 -8.96 -18.79
C PRO A 314 8.19 -9.93 -19.23
N ASN A 315 9.20 -9.44 -19.96
CA ASN A 315 10.33 -10.25 -20.42
C ASN A 315 11.52 -10.24 -19.44
N ILE A 316 11.44 -9.47 -18.34
CA ILE A 316 12.53 -9.44 -17.37
C ILE A 316 12.71 -10.81 -16.71
N THR A 317 13.95 -11.27 -16.66
CA THR A 317 14.30 -12.48 -15.90
C THR A 317 14.76 -12.06 -14.51
N LEU A 318 13.80 -11.95 -13.58
CA LEU A 318 14.06 -11.63 -12.19
C LEU A 318 13.35 -12.63 -11.27
N SER A 319 14.08 -13.22 -10.33
CA SER A 319 13.53 -14.17 -9.36
C SER A 319 12.63 -13.43 -8.35
N PRO A 320 11.46 -13.95 -7.97
CA PRO A 320 10.67 -13.43 -6.85
C PRO A 320 11.25 -13.82 -5.47
N PHE A 321 12.29 -14.66 -5.46
CA PHE A 321 13.03 -15.07 -4.26
C PHE A 321 14.39 -14.38 -4.24
N THR A 322 14.64 -13.59 -3.19
CA THR A 322 15.86 -12.80 -2.99
C THR A 322 16.24 -12.79 -1.50
N ASP A 323 17.43 -12.30 -1.18
CA ASP A 323 17.90 -12.05 0.18
C ASP A 323 17.10 -10.95 0.91
N ASP A 324 17.29 -10.85 2.22
CA ASP A 324 16.55 -9.98 3.16
C ASP A 324 16.57 -8.49 2.79
N TYR A 325 17.56 -8.03 2.02
CA TYR A 325 17.69 -6.65 1.55
C TYR A 325 17.48 -6.49 0.04
N SER A 326 17.08 -7.55 -0.66
CA SER A 326 16.94 -7.55 -2.12
C SER A 326 18.19 -7.08 -2.89
N THR A 327 19.40 -7.37 -2.39
CA THR A 327 20.68 -6.93 -3.01
C THR A 327 20.87 -7.44 -4.44
N LYS A 328 20.13 -8.47 -4.85
CA LYS A 328 20.14 -8.99 -6.23
C LYS A 328 19.23 -8.21 -7.19
N TYR A 329 18.33 -7.38 -6.69
CA TYR A 329 17.45 -6.57 -7.53
C TYR A 329 18.21 -5.31 -7.98
N PRO A 330 18.08 -4.92 -9.26
CA PRO A 330 18.60 -3.64 -9.68
C PRO A 330 17.77 -2.51 -9.05
N PHE A 331 18.40 -1.35 -8.80
CA PHE A 331 17.68 -0.16 -8.32
C PHE A 331 16.50 0.21 -9.24
N SER A 332 16.65 0.03 -10.55
CA SER A 332 15.62 0.30 -11.54
C SER A 332 15.83 -0.58 -12.78
N ILE A 333 14.80 -0.72 -13.60
CA ILE A 333 14.85 -1.52 -14.83
C ILE A 333 14.40 -0.70 -16.04
N GLU A 334 14.89 -1.04 -17.22
CA GLU A 334 14.31 -0.54 -18.47
C GLU A 334 12.87 -1.06 -18.64
N SER A 335 11.98 -0.17 -19.10
CA SER A 335 10.61 -0.52 -19.47
C SER A 335 10.27 -0.04 -20.88
N GLY A 336 9.15 -0.52 -21.42
CA GLY A 336 8.49 0.15 -22.53
C GLY A 336 7.88 1.50 -22.11
N LEU A 337 7.16 2.14 -23.03
CA LEU A 337 6.36 3.32 -22.70
C LEU A 337 5.16 2.94 -21.82
N LEU A 338 5.07 3.57 -20.66
CA LEU A 338 4.04 3.39 -19.66
C LEU A 338 3.07 4.57 -19.67
N LYS A 339 1.78 4.24 -19.67
CA LYS A 339 0.69 5.20 -19.51
C LYS A 339 0.33 5.37 -18.02
N PRO A 340 -0.26 6.50 -17.60
CA PRO A 340 -0.83 6.61 -16.26
C PRO A 340 -1.77 5.45 -15.88
N GLU A 341 -2.53 4.93 -16.85
CA GLU A 341 -3.44 3.80 -16.71
C GLU A 341 -2.71 2.48 -16.42
N ASP A 342 -1.49 2.30 -16.93
CA ASP A 342 -0.65 1.15 -16.59
C ASP A 342 -0.26 1.20 -15.12
N LEU A 343 0.06 2.39 -14.60
CA LEU A 343 0.39 2.60 -13.19
C LEU A 343 -0.82 2.40 -12.27
N MET A 344 -2.01 2.87 -12.67
CA MET A 344 -3.26 2.56 -11.95
C MET A 344 -3.52 1.05 -11.89
N ARG A 345 -3.31 0.34 -13.01
CA ARG A 345 -3.47 -1.12 -13.06
C ARG A 345 -2.46 -1.81 -12.15
N ILE A 346 -1.20 -1.37 -12.13
CA ILE A 346 -0.19 -1.94 -11.22
C ILE A 346 -0.59 -1.72 -9.75
N GLN A 347 -1.11 -0.54 -9.40
CA GLN A 347 -1.60 -0.28 -8.04
C GLN A 347 -2.78 -1.19 -7.63
N ARG A 348 -3.49 -1.81 -8.59
CA ARG A 348 -4.60 -2.74 -8.35
C ARG A 348 -4.16 -4.19 -8.17
N ASP A 349 -2.90 -4.52 -8.39
CA ASP A 349 -2.43 -5.90 -8.55
C ASP A 349 -2.33 -6.66 -7.22
N HIS A 350 -2.78 -7.92 -7.25
CA HIS A 350 -2.67 -8.92 -6.18
C HIS A 350 -1.93 -10.17 -6.63
N TYR A 351 -0.90 -9.97 -7.46
CA TYR A 351 -0.06 -11.01 -8.06
C TYR A 351 -0.79 -11.94 -9.03
N GLU A 352 -1.86 -11.46 -9.69
CA GLU A 352 -2.71 -12.26 -10.58
C GLU A 352 -1.89 -13.01 -11.64
N GLY A 353 -2.17 -14.30 -11.81
CA GLY A 353 -1.49 -15.17 -12.78
C GLY A 353 -0.10 -15.67 -12.36
N THR A 354 0.32 -15.44 -11.11
CA THR A 354 1.58 -15.96 -10.56
C THR A 354 1.34 -17.03 -9.49
N LEU A 355 2.42 -17.61 -8.94
CA LEU A 355 2.32 -18.53 -7.79
C LEU A 355 1.86 -17.84 -6.50
N PHE A 356 1.85 -16.50 -6.46
CA PHE A 356 1.47 -15.68 -5.30
C PHE A 356 0.08 -15.04 -5.45
N ASP A 357 -0.66 -15.41 -6.51
CA ASP A 357 -1.97 -14.87 -6.83
C ASP A 357 -2.96 -15.00 -5.66
N LEU A 358 -3.32 -13.86 -5.07
CA LEU A 358 -4.21 -13.82 -3.91
C LEU A 358 -5.66 -14.15 -4.24
N THR A 359 -6.04 -14.16 -5.51
CA THR A 359 -7.40 -14.55 -5.94
C THR A 359 -7.58 -16.08 -5.99
N GLN A 360 -6.51 -16.84 -5.76
CA GLN A 360 -6.47 -18.29 -5.90
C GLN A 360 -6.23 -19.02 -4.58
N GLY A 361 -6.54 -20.31 -4.59
CA GLY A 361 -6.25 -21.23 -3.49
C GLY A 361 -7.17 -21.09 -2.26
N PRO A 362 -6.92 -21.90 -1.21
CA PRO A 362 -7.79 -21.97 -0.05
C PRO A 362 -7.95 -20.65 0.70
N SER A 363 -6.88 -19.83 0.76
CA SER A 363 -6.89 -18.55 1.46
C SER A 363 -7.80 -17.50 0.81
N ALA A 364 -8.11 -17.64 -0.48
CA ALA A 364 -9.05 -16.76 -1.19
C ALA A 364 -10.52 -17.17 -1.02
N GLY A 365 -10.78 -18.26 -0.28
CA GLY A 365 -12.11 -18.82 -0.12
C GLY A 365 -12.72 -19.34 -1.44
N PRO A 366 -14.02 -19.69 -1.45
CA PRO A 366 -14.65 -20.32 -2.61
C PRO A 366 -14.86 -19.37 -3.81
N TYR A 367 -14.73 -18.07 -3.57
CA TYR A 367 -15.05 -17.02 -4.52
C TYR A 367 -13.86 -16.12 -4.89
N GLY A 368 -12.66 -16.40 -4.38
CA GLY A 368 -11.43 -15.78 -4.88
C GLY A 368 -11.14 -14.38 -4.34
N ASP A 369 -11.56 -14.08 -3.10
CA ASP A 369 -11.30 -12.79 -2.45
C ASP A 369 -9.79 -12.60 -2.24
N PRO A 370 -9.14 -11.55 -2.77
CA PRO A 370 -7.72 -11.30 -2.56
C PRO A 370 -7.40 -10.73 -1.19
N ASP A 371 -8.38 -10.23 -0.44
CA ASP A 371 -8.10 -9.53 0.82
C ASP A 371 -7.65 -10.51 1.93
N ARG A 372 -6.67 -10.07 2.72
CA ARG A 372 -6.09 -10.83 3.85
C ARG A 372 -6.09 -9.97 5.09
N PHE A 373 -7.03 -10.25 6.00
CA PHE A 373 -7.15 -9.54 7.26
C PHE A 373 -6.13 -10.01 8.29
N ARG A 374 -5.80 -9.12 9.24
CA ARG A 374 -4.93 -9.44 10.37
C ARG A 374 -5.45 -10.65 11.15
N VAL A 375 -4.53 -11.52 11.54
CA VAL A 375 -4.83 -12.69 12.38
C VAL A 375 -5.14 -12.27 13.82
N GLY A 376 -5.95 -13.05 14.52
CA GLY A 376 -6.26 -12.80 15.93
C GLY A 376 -5.06 -13.06 16.85
N ASN A 377 -5.10 -12.50 18.06
CA ASN A 377 -3.99 -12.52 19.04
C ASN A 377 -3.44 -13.92 19.41
N ASN A 378 -4.22 -14.98 19.20
CA ASN A 378 -3.82 -16.36 19.51
C ASN A 378 -3.15 -17.08 18.33
N ALA A 379 -2.95 -16.40 17.19
CA ALA A 379 -2.29 -16.91 16.01
C ALA A 379 -0.91 -16.24 15.88
N ALA A 380 0.08 -16.79 16.58
CA ALA A 380 1.46 -16.34 16.50
C ALA A 380 2.23 -17.12 15.42
N GLY A 381 3.09 -16.42 14.67
CA GLY A 381 3.94 -17.00 13.63
C GLY A 381 3.24 -17.13 12.27
N GLY A 382 4.04 -16.95 11.22
CA GLY A 382 3.56 -16.95 9.84
C GLY A 382 2.94 -15.63 9.40
N GLN A 383 2.61 -15.55 8.11
CA GLN A 383 2.07 -14.35 7.49
C GLN A 383 1.40 -14.69 6.15
N PHE A 384 0.50 -13.81 5.73
CA PHE A 384 0.03 -13.80 4.35
C PHE A 384 0.98 -12.99 3.46
N GLU A 385 0.94 -13.30 2.17
CA GLU A 385 1.57 -12.48 1.14
C GLU A 385 0.92 -11.07 1.12
N ARG A 386 1.74 -10.03 0.92
CA ARG A 386 1.28 -8.63 0.83
C ARG A 386 1.29 -8.19 -0.63
N SER A 387 0.11 -8.13 -1.24
CA SER A 387 -0.16 -7.62 -2.61
C SER A 387 -0.03 -6.12 -2.72
N ILE A 388 0.30 -5.57 -3.90
CA ILE A 388 0.39 -4.12 -4.16
C ILE A 388 -0.91 -3.41 -3.79
N GLY A 389 -2.04 -3.86 -4.35
CA GLY A 389 -3.36 -3.38 -3.98
C GLY A 389 -3.85 -4.05 -2.68
N ILE A 390 -4.48 -3.27 -1.80
CA ILE A 390 -5.06 -3.78 -0.56
C ILE A 390 -6.25 -2.93 -0.10
N TYR A 391 -7.23 -3.56 0.58
CA TYR A 391 -8.43 -2.91 1.14
C TYR A 391 -8.16 -1.77 2.13
N ARG A 392 -6.93 -1.65 2.65
CA ARG A 392 -6.51 -0.62 3.61
C ARG A 392 -6.09 0.70 2.98
N ALA A 393 -5.92 0.75 1.67
CA ALA A 393 -5.60 1.99 0.97
C ALA A 393 -6.66 3.07 1.27
N THR A 394 -6.22 4.14 1.93
CA THR A 394 -7.03 5.35 2.15
C THR A 394 -7.29 6.04 0.82
N TYR A 395 -6.25 6.11 -0.01
CA TYR A 395 -6.28 6.60 -1.37
C TYR A 395 -5.08 6.09 -2.14
N THR A 396 -5.15 6.20 -3.46
CA THR A 396 -4.03 6.01 -4.37
C THR A 396 -3.97 7.14 -5.39
N PHE A 397 -2.80 7.48 -5.92
CA PHE A 397 -2.70 8.43 -7.02
C PHE A 397 -1.62 8.10 -8.05
N VAL A 398 -1.76 8.69 -9.24
CA VAL A 398 -0.75 8.69 -10.32
C VAL A 398 -0.61 10.11 -10.85
N THR A 399 0.59 10.67 -10.81
CA THR A 399 0.85 12.05 -11.26
C THR A 399 1.06 12.10 -12.76
N VAL A 400 0.54 13.15 -13.40
CA VAL A 400 0.67 13.39 -14.84
C VAL A 400 1.20 14.81 -15.08
N PRO A 401 2.51 15.05 -14.84
CA PRO A 401 3.14 16.31 -15.22
C PRO A 401 3.11 16.48 -16.74
N HIS A 402 3.00 17.74 -17.16
CA HIS A 402 3.19 18.16 -18.54
C HIS A 402 4.60 18.76 -18.70
N PRO A 403 5.38 18.33 -19.71
CA PRO A 403 6.81 18.67 -19.82
C PRO A 403 7.09 20.18 -19.90
N THR A 404 6.14 20.96 -20.46
CA THR A 404 6.35 22.38 -20.76
C THR A 404 5.24 23.33 -20.28
N ASN A 405 4.13 22.82 -19.74
CA ASN A 405 2.96 23.65 -19.47
C ASN A 405 2.22 23.17 -18.22
N ASN A 406 2.51 23.80 -17.09
CA ASN A 406 1.91 23.43 -15.81
C ASN A 406 0.38 23.57 -15.74
N ARG A 407 -0.24 24.34 -16.66
CA ARG A 407 -1.71 24.45 -16.74
C ARG A 407 -2.39 23.19 -17.25
N GLN A 408 -1.63 22.30 -17.89
CA GLN A 408 -2.12 21.01 -18.39
C GLN A 408 -1.80 19.84 -17.46
N ALA A 409 -1.12 20.11 -16.33
CA ALA A 409 -0.76 19.10 -15.36
C ALA A 409 -1.96 18.69 -14.51
N PHE A 410 -2.03 17.41 -14.18
CA PHE A 410 -3.03 16.86 -13.29
C PHE A 410 -2.48 15.60 -12.61
N PHE A 411 -3.25 15.04 -11.70
CA PHE A 411 -3.00 13.70 -11.18
C PHE A 411 -4.32 12.95 -11.10
N TRP A 412 -4.25 11.64 -11.28
CA TRP A 412 -5.37 10.75 -11.05
C TRP A 412 -5.45 10.42 -9.57
N PHE A 413 -6.61 10.61 -8.96
CA PHE A 413 -6.84 10.33 -7.55
C PHE A 413 -7.92 9.26 -7.39
N GLY A 414 -7.62 8.19 -6.66
CA GLY A 414 -8.55 7.11 -6.35
C GLY A 414 -8.77 7.03 -4.84
N PRO A 415 -9.85 7.60 -4.30
CA PRO A 415 -10.20 7.46 -2.89
C PRO A 415 -10.58 6.01 -2.57
N TYR A 416 -10.14 5.46 -1.44
CA TYR A 416 -10.25 4.05 -1.07
C TYR A 416 -9.34 3.11 -1.90
N ALA A 417 -9.43 1.81 -1.66
CA ALA A 417 -8.60 0.77 -2.24
C ALA A 417 -8.59 0.80 -3.79
N PRO A 418 -7.42 0.64 -4.42
CA PRO A 418 -7.26 0.80 -5.86
C PRO A 418 -8.12 -0.18 -6.67
N HIS A 419 -8.32 -1.39 -6.15
CA HIS A 419 -9.14 -2.44 -6.80
C HIS A 419 -10.65 -2.15 -6.75
N ALA A 420 -11.10 -1.23 -5.89
CA ALA A 420 -12.53 -0.89 -5.68
C ALA A 420 -12.87 0.58 -5.94
N THR A 421 -11.88 1.43 -6.22
CA THR A 421 -12.07 2.84 -6.56
C THR A 421 -12.10 3.07 -8.07
N ALA A 422 -12.66 4.20 -8.50
CA ALA A 422 -12.52 4.72 -9.86
C ALA A 422 -11.69 6.01 -9.81
N TYR A 423 -10.59 6.06 -10.56
CA TYR A 423 -9.69 7.21 -10.56
C TYR A 423 -10.34 8.43 -11.21
N VAL A 424 -10.13 9.60 -10.62
CA VAL A 424 -10.61 10.89 -11.15
C VAL A 424 -9.45 11.84 -11.42
N PRO A 425 -9.47 12.60 -12.52
CA PRO A 425 -8.43 13.58 -12.79
C PRO A 425 -8.65 14.82 -11.91
N VAL A 426 -7.62 15.19 -11.16
CA VAL A 426 -7.54 16.42 -10.36
C VAL A 426 -6.50 17.32 -11.00
N TYR A 427 -6.96 18.40 -11.65
CA TYR A 427 -6.06 19.35 -12.32
C TYR A 427 -5.34 20.23 -11.29
N THR A 428 -4.10 20.61 -11.57
CA THR A 428 -3.30 21.40 -10.62
C THR A 428 -3.82 22.82 -10.42
N GLN A 429 -4.37 23.40 -11.49
CA GLN A 429 -4.87 24.77 -11.55
C GLN A 429 -6.36 24.87 -11.22
N ILE A 430 -6.76 24.41 -10.03
CA ILE A 430 -8.13 24.52 -9.50
C ILE A 430 -8.19 25.44 -8.29
N SER A 431 -9.34 26.02 -7.96
CA SER A 431 -9.47 26.89 -6.78
C SER A 431 -9.60 26.08 -5.49
N ASP A 432 -10.34 24.98 -5.54
CA ASP A 432 -10.56 24.09 -4.40
C ASP A 432 -10.81 22.64 -4.86
N VAL A 433 -10.57 21.69 -3.97
CA VAL A 433 -10.85 20.27 -4.19
C VAL A 433 -12.35 20.01 -3.94
N PRO A 434 -13.07 19.31 -4.83
CA PRO A 434 -14.51 19.08 -4.66
C PRO A 434 -14.84 18.38 -3.34
N LYS A 435 -15.97 18.75 -2.75
CA LYS A 435 -16.43 18.25 -1.44
C LYS A 435 -16.42 16.73 -1.31
N GLY A 436 -16.70 16.00 -2.39
CA GLY A 436 -16.67 14.53 -2.42
C GLY A 436 -15.30 13.93 -2.10
N LEU A 437 -14.22 14.69 -2.32
CA LEU A 437 -12.83 14.30 -2.06
C LEU A 437 -12.23 15.04 -0.86
N SER A 438 -12.63 16.29 -0.60
CA SER A 438 -12.03 17.15 0.44
C SER A 438 -12.71 17.08 1.81
N HIS A 439 -13.80 16.35 1.94
CA HIS A 439 -14.51 16.14 3.20
C HIS A 439 -14.77 14.66 3.48
N GLY A 440 -15.09 14.38 4.75
CA GLY A 440 -15.44 13.05 5.23
C GLY A 440 -14.57 12.60 6.39
N THR A 441 -15.07 11.60 7.10
CA THR A 441 -14.41 10.99 8.25
C THR A 441 -14.76 9.51 8.30
N LEU A 442 -13.82 8.68 8.79
CA LEU A 442 -14.06 7.26 9.04
C LEU A 442 -15.07 7.01 10.18
N ARG A 443 -15.42 8.05 10.96
CA ARG A 443 -16.36 7.96 12.10
C ARG A 443 -17.82 7.81 11.68
N LYS A 444 -18.17 8.12 10.43
CA LYS A 444 -19.55 8.05 9.93
C LYS A 444 -19.56 7.79 8.43
N PHE A 445 -20.31 6.77 8.03
CA PHE A 445 -20.69 6.55 6.64
C PHE A 445 -21.51 7.74 6.11
N ASP A 446 -21.07 8.31 4.99
CA ASP A 446 -21.82 9.32 4.24
C ASP A 446 -21.65 9.04 2.74
N PRO A 447 -22.72 8.68 2.03
CA PRO A 447 -22.63 8.33 0.62
C PRO A 447 -22.19 9.51 -0.25
N SER A 448 -22.26 10.75 0.23
CA SER A 448 -21.85 11.95 -0.51
C SER A 448 -20.35 12.02 -0.80
N TYR A 449 -19.53 11.23 -0.07
CA TYR A 449 -18.07 11.21 -0.19
C TYR A 449 -17.58 10.00 -1.00
N ASN A 450 -16.64 10.24 -1.92
CA ASN A 450 -16.13 9.23 -2.86
C ASN A 450 -15.50 8.03 -2.14
N PHE A 451 -14.79 8.26 -1.03
CA PHE A 451 -14.20 7.19 -0.22
C PHE A 451 -15.25 6.14 0.18
N TRP A 452 -16.40 6.58 0.68
CA TRP A 452 -17.44 5.66 1.14
C TRP A 452 -18.14 4.93 0.00
N ALA A 453 -18.24 5.53 -1.19
CA ALA A 453 -18.74 4.85 -2.38
C ALA A 453 -17.82 3.69 -2.82
N GLY A 454 -16.50 3.91 -2.81
CA GLY A 454 -15.52 2.84 -3.03
C GLY A 454 -15.54 1.78 -1.93
N ALA A 455 -15.62 2.20 -0.66
CA ALA A 455 -15.59 1.32 0.49
C ALA A 455 -16.75 0.30 0.49
N VAL A 456 -17.98 0.74 0.23
CA VAL A 456 -19.14 -0.18 0.17
C VAL A 456 -19.06 -1.14 -1.01
N VAL A 457 -18.57 -0.68 -2.16
CA VAL A 457 -18.34 -1.54 -3.33
C VAL A 457 -17.28 -2.59 -3.02
N GLY A 458 -16.12 -2.21 -2.50
CA GLY A 458 -15.02 -3.14 -2.19
C GLY A 458 -15.44 -4.22 -1.19
N ASN A 459 -16.03 -3.80 -0.07
CA ASN A 459 -16.49 -4.74 0.98
C ASN A 459 -17.58 -5.69 0.48
N TYR A 460 -18.54 -5.22 -0.33
CA TYR A 460 -19.59 -6.08 -0.86
C TYR A 460 -19.09 -7.00 -1.97
N ALA A 461 -18.27 -6.46 -2.89
CA ALA A 461 -17.73 -7.21 -4.01
C ALA A 461 -16.80 -8.33 -3.54
N GLY A 462 -15.93 -8.09 -2.55
CA GLY A 462 -15.00 -9.09 -2.00
C GLY A 462 -15.68 -10.41 -1.60
N ARG A 463 -16.89 -10.34 -1.03
CA ARG A 463 -17.66 -11.53 -0.60
C ARG A 463 -17.92 -12.55 -1.71
N PHE A 464 -18.11 -12.08 -2.95
CA PHE A 464 -18.40 -12.91 -4.12
C PHE A 464 -17.43 -12.60 -5.28
N TYR A 465 -16.17 -12.31 -4.94
CA TYR A 465 -15.20 -11.63 -5.81
C TYR A 465 -15.19 -12.07 -7.27
N LYS A 466 -15.04 -13.37 -7.57
CA LYS A 466 -14.98 -13.86 -8.96
C LYS A 466 -16.21 -13.53 -9.81
N PHE A 467 -17.36 -13.31 -9.17
CA PHE A 467 -18.62 -12.97 -9.85
C PHE A 467 -18.87 -11.46 -9.90
N THR A 468 -18.46 -10.73 -8.87
CA THR A 468 -18.73 -9.29 -8.69
C THR A 468 -17.62 -8.41 -9.26
N HIS A 469 -16.36 -8.85 -9.20
CA HIS A 469 -15.20 -8.10 -9.68
C HIS A 469 -15.30 -7.70 -11.17
N PRO A 470 -15.82 -8.55 -12.09
CA PRO A 470 -16.06 -8.11 -13.47
C PRO A 470 -16.99 -6.89 -13.60
N PHE A 471 -17.97 -6.72 -12.69
CA PHE A 471 -18.82 -5.53 -12.65
C PHE A 471 -18.06 -4.29 -12.14
N VAL A 472 -17.19 -4.48 -11.15
CA VAL A 472 -16.30 -3.42 -10.63
C VAL A 472 -15.39 -2.92 -11.75
N VAL A 473 -14.69 -3.83 -12.44
CA VAL A 473 -13.81 -3.50 -13.57
C VAL A 473 -14.58 -2.78 -14.68
N LYS A 474 -15.80 -3.24 -15.00
CA LYS A 474 -16.65 -2.59 -16.01
C LYS A 474 -17.00 -1.16 -15.62
N ALA A 475 -17.37 -0.91 -14.36
CA ALA A 475 -17.70 0.43 -13.87
C ALA A 475 -16.48 1.36 -13.85
N GLN A 476 -15.34 0.87 -13.34
CA GLN A 476 -14.05 1.59 -13.37
C GLN A 476 -13.69 1.98 -14.80
N THR A 477 -13.68 1.00 -15.70
CA THR A 477 -13.34 1.21 -17.12
C THR A 477 -14.28 2.21 -17.78
N ALA A 478 -15.58 2.16 -17.49
CA ALA A 478 -16.56 3.08 -18.05
C ALA A 478 -16.29 4.54 -17.63
N VAL A 479 -15.99 4.78 -16.36
CA VAL A 479 -15.68 6.13 -15.84
C VAL A 479 -14.31 6.59 -16.35
N GLU A 480 -13.28 5.76 -16.18
CA GLU A 480 -11.89 6.12 -16.49
C GLU A 480 -11.68 6.35 -17.98
N SER A 481 -12.22 5.49 -18.85
CA SER A 481 -12.07 5.65 -20.31
C SER A 481 -12.73 6.92 -20.83
N LEU A 482 -13.87 7.33 -20.26
CA LEU A 482 -14.51 8.60 -20.61
C LEU A 482 -13.65 9.79 -20.18
N ALA A 483 -13.11 9.76 -18.95
CA ALA A 483 -12.23 10.80 -18.45
C ALA A 483 -10.94 10.90 -19.29
N ILE A 484 -10.34 9.76 -19.66
CA ILE A 484 -9.15 9.69 -20.52
C ILE A 484 -9.44 10.29 -21.90
N ALA A 485 -10.53 9.85 -22.55
CA ALA A 485 -10.90 10.35 -23.88
C ALA A 485 -11.20 11.87 -23.89
N ALA A 486 -11.66 12.42 -22.76
CA ALA A 486 -11.94 13.85 -22.63
C ALA A 486 -10.69 14.73 -22.43
N GLN A 487 -9.54 14.16 -22.02
CA GLN A 487 -8.38 14.94 -21.56
C GLN A 487 -7.89 15.96 -22.58
N THR A 488 -7.75 15.58 -23.85
CA THR A 488 -7.29 16.49 -24.91
C THR A 488 -8.23 17.69 -25.08
N ASN A 489 -9.55 17.47 -25.05
CA ASN A 489 -10.52 18.55 -25.18
C ASN A 489 -10.51 19.46 -23.94
N VAL A 490 -10.38 18.89 -22.74
CA VAL A 490 -10.27 19.67 -21.50
C VAL A 490 -9.05 20.57 -21.53
N GLN A 491 -7.90 20.05 -21.96
CA GLN A 491 -6.65 20.83 -22.06
C GLN A 491 -6.76 21.95 -23.10
N GLN A 492 -7.36 21.68 -24.27
CA GLN A 492 -7.58 22.70 -25.30
C GLN A 492 -8.53 23.80 -24.83
N GLU A 493 -9.64 23.44 -24.19
CA GLU A 493 -10.61 24.41 -23.67
C GLU A 493 -10.01 25.25 -22.54
N ALA A 494 -9.23 24.63 -21.65
CA ALA A 494 -8.53 25.34 -20.58
C ALA A 494 -7.58 26.42 -21.14
N GLU A 495 -6.77 26.08 -22.15
CA GLU A 495 -5.89 27.05 -22.80
C GLU A 495 -6.66 28.12 -23.58
N ALA A 496 -7.77 27.76 -24.23
CA ALA A 496 -8.63 28.72 -24.94
C ALA A 496 -9.29 29.73 -23.98
N LEU A 497 -9.78 29.25 -22.83
CA LEU A 497 -10.34 30.11 -21.78
C LEU A 497 -9.27 31.00 -21.15
N TYR A 498 -8.06 30.45 -20.92
CA TYR A 498 -6.93 31.25 -20.46
C TYR A 498 -6.59 32.37 -21.45
N ALA A 499 -6.45 32.05 -22.73
CA ALA A 499 -6.10 33.02 -23.77
C ALA A 499 -7.17 34.11 -23.99
N SER A 500 -8.45 33.75 -23.84
CA SER A 500 -9.58 34.67 -24.13
C SER A 500 -10.10 35.43 -22.90
N LYS A 501 -10.04 34.84 -21.70
CA LYS A 501 -10.69 35.36 -20.48
C LYS A 501 -9.78 35.36 -19.24
N GLY A 502 -8.53 34.90 -19.35
CA GLY A 502 -7.54 34.91 -18.26
C GLY A 502 -7.63 33.73 -17.29
N TYR A 503 -6.77 33.76 -16.26
CA TYR A 503 -6.57 32.66 -15.32
C TYR A 503 -7.85 32.24 -14.58
N ASP A 504 -8.65 33.19 -14.10
CA ASP A 504 -9.85 32.88 -13.30
C ASP A 504 -10.87 32.05 -14.08
N ALA A 505 -11.04 32.32 -15.38
CA ALA A 505 -11.96 31.56 -16.23
C ALA A 505 -11.48 30.11 -16.42
N MET A 506 -10.18 29.91 -16.64
CA MET A 506 -9.58 28.59 -16.75
C MET A 506 -9.66 27.82 -15.42
N ILE A 507 -9.32 28.45 -14.30
CA ILE A 507 -9.37 27.83 -12.96
C ILE A 507 -10.80 27.39 -12.64
N ASN A 508 -11.80 28.24 -12.90
CA ASN A 508 -13.20 27.89 -12.69
C ASN A 508 -13.63 26.70 -13.57
N TYR A 509 -13.20 26.68 -14.83
CA TYR A 509 -13.47 25.55 -15.72
C TYR A 509 -12.84 24.25 -15.20
N LEU A 510 -11.55 24.24 -14.88
CA LEU A 510 -10.85 23.05 -14.37
C LEU A 510 -11.39 22.58 -13.02
N THR A 511 -11.82 23.50 -12.16
CA THR A 511 -12.46 23.19 -10.87
C THR A 511 -13.80 22.49 -11.09
N ASN A 512 -14.61 23.01 -12.00
CA ASN A 512 -15.90 22.39 -12.37
C ASN A 512 -15.69 21.05 -13.08
N THR A 513 -14.67 20.90 -13.93
CA THR A 513 -14.33 19.63 -14.58
C THR A 513 -13.88 18.59 -13.56
N THR A 514 -13.04 18.96 -12.59
CA THR A 514 -12.66 18.05 -11.47
C THR A 514 -13.88 17.62 -10.66
N THR A 515 -14.78 18.57 -10.36
CA THR A 515 -16.02 18.31 -9.64
C THR A 515 -16.94 17.35 -10.41
N TYR A 516 -17.06 17.54 -11.72
CA TYR A 516 -17.84 16.68 -12.61
C TYR A 516 -17.32 15.23 -12.57
N TRP A 517 -16.01 15.02 -12.74
CA TRP A 517 -15.45 13.66 -12.71
C TRP A 517 -15.53 13.03 -11.32
N SER A 518 -15.31 13.79 -10.25
CA SER A 518 -15.51 13.34 -8.87
C SER A 518 -16.93 12.85 -8.61
N ASN A 519 -17.94 13.61 -9.02
CA ASN A 519 -19.35 13.20 -8.90
C ASN A 519 -19.66 11.98 -9.79
N THR A 520 -19.19 11.98 -11.03
CA THR A 520 -19.42 10.88 -11.99
C THR A 520 -18.88 9.56 -11.45
N ALA A 521 -17.67 9.55 -10.91
CA ALA A 521 -17.08 8.35 -10.30
C ALA A 521 -17.87 7.88 -9.07
N ARG A 522 -18.25 8.80 -8.17
CA ARG A 522 -19.05 8.49 -6.98
C ARG A 522 -20.40 7.87 -7.36
N ASP A 523 -21.12 8.52 -8.26
CA ASP A 523 -22.48 8.14 -8.65
C ASP A 523 -22.46 6.79 -9.41
N ALA A 524 -21.41 6.54 -10.22
CA ALA A 524 -21.19 5.25 -10.86
C ALA A 524 -20.95 4.12 -9.83
N LEU A 525 -20.14 4.37 -8.80
CA LEU A 525 -19.88 3.38 -7.74
C LEU A 525 -21.10 3.14 -6.85
N GLN A 526 -21.88 4.17 -6.54
CA GLN A 526 -23.17 4.00 -5.84
C GLN A 526 -24.17 3.18 -6.67
N THR A 527 -24.26 3.46 -7.97
CA THR A 527 -25.10 2.69 -8.90
C THR A 527 -24.60 1.25 -9.03
N LEU A 528 -23.28 1.04 -9.03
CA LEU A 528 -22.69 -0.28 -9.01
C LEU A 528 -23.08 -1.03 -7.72
N PHE A 529 -22.99 -0.38 -6.56
CA PHE A 529 -23.37 -1.03 -5.29
C PHE A 529 -24.81 -1.54 -5.32
N THR A 530 -25.78 -0.71 -5.76
CA THR A 530 -27.17 -1.16 -5.89
C THR A 530 -27.31 -2.30 -6.90
N THR A 531 -26.58 -2.25 -8.02
CA THR A 531 -26.53 -3.33 -9.01
C THR A 531 -26.00 -4.62 -8.41
N LEU A 532 -24.90 -4.58 -7.65
CA LEU A 532 -24.31 -5.76 -7.01
C LEU A 532 -25.28 -6.39 -6.01
N VAL A 533 -25.96 -5.58 -5.19
CA VAL A 533 -26.95 -6.07 -4.23
C VAL A 533 -28.12 -6.75 -4.93
N THR A 534 -28.62 -6.19 -6.03
CA THR A 534 -29.74 -6.78 -6.77
C THR A 534 -29.33 -8.01 -7.58
N GLN A 535 -28.15 -8.00 -8.20
CA GLN A 535 -27.72 -9.06 -9.14
C GLN A 535 -26.91 -10.18 -8.50
N CYS A 536 -26.21 -9.94 -7.39
CA CYS A 536 -25.26 -10.88 -6.79
C CYS A 536 -25.43 -10.94 -5.26
N HIS A 537 -26.45 -11.66 -4.78
CA HIS A 537 -26.74 -11.81 -3.34
C HIS A 537 -27.09 -13.25 -2.96
N ASP A 538 -26.93 -13.58 -1.68
CA ASP A 538 -27.36 -14.84 -1.07
C ASP A 538 -26.89 -16.14 -1.78
N GLY A 539 -25.77 -16.06 -2.50
CA GLY A 539 -25.22 -17.18 -3.27
C GLY A 539 -25.87 -17.38 -4.65
N TYR A 540 -26.59 -16.38 -5.15
CA TYR A 540 -27.24 -16.37 -6.46
C TYR A 540 -26.78 -15.21 -7.32
N ILE A 541 -26.78 -15.45 -8.63
CA ILE A 541 -26.65 -14.44 -9.67
C ILE A 541 -28.02 -14.32 -10.32
N MET A 542 -28.63 -13.15 -10.22
CA MET A 542 -29.95 -12.83 -10.75
C MET A 542 -29.81 -12.06 -12.06
N SER A 543 -30.62 -12.41 -13.07
CA SER A 543 -30.68 -11.70 -14.36
C SER A 543 -32.11 -11.67 -14.91
N ASP A 544 -32.26 -11.04 -16.08
CA ASP A 544 -33.52 -10.97 -16.82
C ASP A 544 -34.65 -10.27 -16.07
N PHE A 545 -34.31 -9.16 -15.37
CA PHE A 545 -35.23 -8.37 -14.55
C PHE A 545 -36.40 -7.73 -15.30
N GLU A 546 -36.38 -7.74 -16.64
CA GLU A 546 -37.48 -7.24 -17.48
C GLU A 546 -38.48 -8.34 -17.88
N ASN A 547 -38.19 -9.61 -17.57
CA ASN A 547 -39.08 -10.74 -17.86
C ASN A 547 -40.02 -11.01 -16.69
N GLU A 548 -41.16 -11.66 -16.95
CA GLU A 548 -42.11 -12.09 -15.91
C GLU A 548 -41.47 -13.06 -14.91
N GLU A 549 -40.60 -13.94 -15.39
CA GLU A 549 -39.75 -14.80 -14.58
C GLU A 549 -38.29 -14.37 -14.71
N MET A 550 -37.66 -14.09 -13.56
CA MET A 550 -36.22 -13.79 -13.50
C MET A 550 -35.39 -15.08 -13.61
N THR A 551 -34.21 -14.98 -14.21
CA THR A 551 -33.24 -16.07 -14.18
C THR A 551 -32.49 -16.05 -12.85
N VAL A 552 -32.46 -17.19 -12.17
CA VAL A 552 -31.74 -17.41 -10.91
C VAL A 552 -30.65 -18.45 -11.14
N LYS A 553 -29.38 -18.02 -11.07
CA LYS A 553 -28.23 -18.93 -11.18
C LYS A 553 -27.52 -19.08 -9.84
N VAL A 554 -27.41 -20.31 -9.36
CA VAL A 554 -26.63 -20.61 -8.15
C VAL A 554 -25.14 -20.38 -8.42
N MET A 555 -24.47 -19.63 -7.55
CA MET A 555 -23.02 -19.41 -7.60
C MET A 555 -22.26 -20.73 -7.38
N GLY A 556 -22.69 -21.49 -6.38
CA GLY A 556 -22.17 -22.80 -6.03
C GLY A 556 -20.76 -22.76 -5.42
N TYR A 557 -20.51 -23.66 -4.47
CA TYR A 557 -19.16 -23.87 -3.99
C TYR A 557 -18.39 -24.76 -4.96
N PRO A 558 -17.13 -24.42 -5.29
CA PRO A 558 -16.32 -25.27 -6.13
C PRO A 558 -15.96 -26.57 -5.40
N LYS A 559 -15.85 -27.68 -6.13
CA LYS A 559 -15.59 -29.01 -5.57
C LYS A 559 -14.34 -29.04 -4.67
N TRP A 560 -13.24 -28.43 -5.12
CA TRP A 560 -12.00 -28.37 -4.34
C TRP A 560 -12.21 -27.71 -2.98
N TRP A 561 -13.06 -26.68 -2.90
CA TRP A 561 -13.31 -25.97 -1.65
C TRP A 561 -14.16 -26.84 -0.72
N LEU A 562 -15.21 -27.49 -1.27
CA LEU A 562 -16.02 -28.47 -0.56
C LEU A 562 -15.18 -29.62 0.00
N GLU A 563 -14.24 -30.15 -0.78
CA GLU A 563 -13.26 -31.15 -0.33
C GLU A 563 -12.39 -30.60 0.81
N SER A 564 -11.87 -29.37 0.67
CA SER A 564 -10.98 -28.75 1.67
C SER A 564 -11.65 -28.50 3.02
N VAL A 565 -12.96 -28.23 3.03
CA VAL A 565 -13.75 -27.99 4.26
C VAL A 565 -14.42 -29.26 4.79
N GLY A 566 -14.11 -30.42 4.23
CA GLY A 566 -14.65 -31.71 4.68
C GLY A 566 -16.14 -31.92 4.37
N TYR A 567 -16.70 -31.21 3.38
CA TYR A 567 -18.12 -31.32 3.02
C TYR A 567 -18.53 -32.76 2.66
N TYR A 568 -17.65 -33.49 1.98
CA TYR A 568 -17.90 -34.86 1.51
C TYR A 568 -17.60 -35.94 2.56
N TYR A 569 -17.53 -35.62 3.86
CA TYR A 569 -17.18 -36.51 4.99
C TYR A 569 -16.94 -37.98 4.62
N ALA A 570 -15.72 -38.47 4.88
CA ALA A 570 -15.40 -39.89 4.87
C ALA A 570 -16.51 -40.66 5.59
N SER A 571 -17.11 -41.63 4.90
CA SER A 571 -18.12 -42.51 5.48
C SER A 571 -17.68 -42.93 6.87
N SER A 572 -18.44 -42.54 7.89
CA SER A 572 -18.33 -43.01 9.26
C SER A 572 -18.75 -44.48 9.33
N ALA A 573 -17.92 -45.32 8.71
CA ALA A 573 -17.86 -46.77 8.83
C ALA A 573 -16.40 -47.23 8.98
N ASP A 574 -15.51 -46.37 9.49
CA ASP A 574 -14.23 -46.85 10.02
C ASP A 574 -13.79 -46.03 11.25
N SER A 575 -14.63 -46.08 12.28
CA SER A 575 -14.20 -45.82 13.64
C SER A 575 -13.46 -47.05 14.17
N THR A 576 -12.20 -47.22 13.76
CA THR A 576 -11.22 -47.99 14.54
C THR A 576 -9.94 -47.17 14.74
N ILE A 577 -9.92 -46.48 15.89
CA ILE A 577 -8.76 -46.33 16.80
C ILE A 577 -7.40 -46.21 16.09
N LYS A 578 -6.92 -44.97 15.92
CA LYS A 578 -5.47 -44.70 15.90
C LYS A 578 -5.00 -44.50 17.34
N ASP A 579 -4.79 -45.60 18.04
CA ASP A 579 -3.85 -45.65 19.16
C ASP A 579 -2.46 -45.96 18.60
N ASP A 580 -1.46 -45.28 19.15
CA ASP A 580 -0.03 -45.51 18.93
C ASP A 580 0.32 -47.01 18.89
N PHE A 581 0.74 -47.50 17.72
CA PHE A 581 1.46 -48.77 17.66
C PHE A 581 2.62 -48.68 16.67
N GLN A 582 3.80 -48.37 17.19
CA GLN A 582 5.06 -48.72 16.54
C GLN A 582 5.08 -50.25 16.36
N LEU A 583 4.84 -50.72 15.13
CA LEU A 583 5.10 -52.11 14.77
C LEU A 583 6.61 -52.35 14.83
N SER A 584 7.10 -52.86 15.96
CA SER A 584 8.45 -53.40 16.06
C SER A 584 8.62 -54.53 15.04
N GLY A 585 9.73 -54.54 14.30
CA GLY A 585 10.01 -55.53 13.23
C GLY A 585 9.90 -57.00 13.67
N SER A 586 9.88 -57.26 14.98
CA SER A 586 9.63 -58.54 15.63
C SER A 586 8.27 -59.17 15.28
N LEU A 587 7.21 -58.36 15.14
CA LEU A 587 5.86 -58.85 14.83
C LEU A 587 5.71 -59.27 13.36
N ILE A 588 6.37 -58.54 12.46
CA ILE A 588 6.41 -58.89 11.03
C ILE A 588 7.20 -60.18 10.82
N PHE A 589 8.32 -60.35 11.54
CA PHE A 589 9.09 -61.60 11.49
C PHE A 589 8.28 -62.80 12.00
N PHE A 590 7.51 -62.63 13.08
CA PHE A 590 6.65 -63.69 13.61
C PHE A 590 5.58 -64.14 12.60
N PHE A 591 4.93 -63.19 11.91
CA PHE A 591 3.94 -63.52 10.88
C PHE A 591 4.53 -64.25 9.67
N ILE A 592 5.71 -63.85 9.21
CA ILE A 592 6.40 -64.52 8.09
C ILE A 592 6.76 -65.97 8.49
N VAL A 593 7.24 -66.19 9.71
CA VAL A 593 7.57 -67.54 10.21
C VAL A 593 6.33 -68.42 10.29
N VAL A 594 5.19 -67.89 10.76
CA VAL A 594 3.92 -68.64 10.84
C VAL A 594 3.41 -69.03 9.45
N ILE A 595 3.51 -68.14 8.45
CA ILE A 595 3.11 -68.43 7.07
C ILE A 595 4.00 -69.52 6.46
N LEU A 596 5.32 -69.45 6.68
CA LEU A 596 6.26 -70.46 6.18
C LEU A 596 6.03 -71.84 6.80
N ILE A 597 5.78 -71.90 8.12
CA ILE A 597 5.48 -73.15 8.82
C ILE A 597 4.14 -73.73 8.34
N SER A 598 3.12 -72.90 8.17
CA SER A 598 1.79 -73.33 7.70
C SER A 598 1.84 -73.88 6.27
N SER A 599 2.63 -73.24 5.40
CA SER A 599 2.83 -73.68 4.01
C SER A 599 3.60 -75.01 3.96
N ALA A 600 4.63 -75.17 4.79
CA ALA A 600 5.39 -76.41 4.90
C ALA A 600 4.51 -77.56 5.44
N LEU A 601 3.65 -77.30 6.43
CA LEU A 601 2.71 -78.29 6.96
C LEU A 601 1.69 -78.72 5.91
N GLY A 602 1.13 -77.77 5.15
CA GLY A 602 0.19 -78.04 4.06
C GLY A 602 0.80 -78.92 2.96
N PHE A 603 2.06 -78.66 2.59
CA PHE A 603 2.78 -79.47 1.61
C PHE A 603 3.07 -80.89 2.10
N ILE A 604 3.41 -81.07 3.39
CA ILE A 604 3.66 -82.39 3.99
C ILE A 604 2.37 -83.21 4.11
N ILE A 605 1.26 -82.57 4.46
CA ILE A 605 -0.07 -83.23 4.56
C ILE A 605 -0.57 -83.62 3.18
N GLY A 606 -0.46 -82.74 2.17
CA GLY A 606 -0.87 -83.02 0.79
C GLY A 606 -0.09 -84.14 0.11
N ARG A 607 1.15 -84.44 0.55
CA ARG A 607 1.96 -85.55 0.03
C ARG A 607 1.55 -86.92 0.57
N ARG A 608 0.75 -86.99 1.64
CA ARG A 608 0.34 -88.25 2.29
C ARG A 608 -1.04 -88.76 1.86
N SER A 609 -1.78 -87.98 1.07
CA SER A 609 -3.14 -88.32 0.63
C SER A 609 -3.20 -88.67 -0.86
N THR A 610 -2.80 -89.90 -1.20
CA THR A 610 -3.38 -90.64 -2.34
C THR A 610 -3.66 -92.07 -1.88
N PRO A 611 -4.85 -92.62 -2.17
CA PRO A 611 -4.89 -93.59 -3.28
C PRO A 611 -6.18 -93.61 -4.14
N GLN A 612 -5.92 -93.91 -5.42
CA GLN A 612 -6.62 -94.78 -6.37
C GLN A 612 -8.09 -94.57 -6.79
N ARG A 613 -8.20 -94.12 -8.05
CA ARG A 613 -9.09 -94.53 -9.17
C ARG A 613 -10.22 -95.54 -8.91
N GLY A 614 -11.39 -95.20 -9.45
CA GLY A 614 -12.36 -96.13 -10.02
C GLY A 614 -13.10 -95.48 -11.19
N TYR A 615 -12.89 -95.98 -12.41
CA TYR A 615 -13.65 -95.61 -13.61
C TYR A 615 -15.05 -96.26 -13.57
N ALA A 616 -16.06 -95.57 -14.09
CA ALA A 616 -17.23 -96.22 -14.68
C ALA A 616 -17.72 -95.42 -15.89
N HIS A 617 -17.93 -96.15 -16.99
CA HIS A 617 -18.27 -95.69 -18.33
C HIS A 617 -19.76 -95.33 -18.49
N LEU A 618 -20.01 -94.55 -19.55
CA LEU A 618 -21.26 -94.10 -20.16
C LEU A 618 -22.31 -95.21 -20.41
N GLN A 619 -23.59 -94.85 -20.27
CA GLN A 619 -24.56 -94.83 -21.38
C GLN A 619 -25.64 -93.77 -21.14
#